data_AF-A0A0A9Z6S9-F1
#
_entry.id   AF-A0A0A9Z6S9-F1
#
_cell.length_a   1.000
_cell.length_b   1.000
_cell.length_c   1.000
_cell.angle_alpha   90.00
_cell.angle_beta   90.00
_cell.angle_gamma   90.00
#
_symmetry.space_group_name_H-M   'P 1'
#
loop_
_entity.id
_entity.type
_entity.pdbx_description
1 polymer ?
#
loop_
_entity_poly.entity_id
_entity_poly.type
_entity_poly.pdbx_seq_one_letter_code
_entity_poly.pdbx_strand_id
1 'polypeptide(L)'
;MPPSADSGVRQLAKLKRKINAGAEDLKQIRNKGASALINPADKPLFMGMFATITRLYDQLREDWDSAVDLCEVYETDPAFPSATDDTILANAKRYYYECQSYHLQLSPPPSAPLVDTSMNSSSFMQPAPKARAILPKIQIK
;
A
#
# COMPACT_ATOMS: atom_id res chain seq x y z
N MET A 1 25.78 -13.52 34.71
CA MET A 1 25.13 -14.82 34.42
C MET A 1 24.86 -14.85 32.93
N PRO A 2 25.20 -15.93 32.21
CA PRO A 2 24.77 -16.07 30.83
C PRO A 2 23.24 -16.09 30.78
N PRO A 3 22.61 -15.56 29.72
CA PRO A 3 21.18 -15.68 29.52
C PRO A 3 20.77 -17.15 29.50
N SER A 4 19.66 -17.51 30.15
CA SER A 4 19.14 -18.89 30.09
C SER A 4 18.56 -19.16 28.70
N ALA A 5 18.89 -20.30 28.10
CA ALA A 5 18.37 -20.75 26.80
C ALA A 5 16.83 -20.76 26.76
N ASP A 6 16.17 -21.10 27.88
CA ASP A 6 14.70 -21.08 28.01
C ASP A 6 14.09 -19.67 27.83
N SER A 7 14.87 -18.63 28.16
CA SER A 7 14.48 -17.23 27.94
C SER A 7 14.51 -16.88 26.45
N GLY A 8 15.53 -17.34 25.72
CA GLY A 8 15.67 -17.12 24.27
C GLY A 8 14.52 -17.76 23.49
N VAL A 9 14.22 -19.04 23.76
CA VAL A 9 13.13 -19.76 23.08
C VAL A 9 11.77 -19.08 23.28
N ARG A 10 11.47 -18.61 24.50
CA ARG A 10 10.20 -17.92 24.79
C ARG A 10 10.10 -16.57 24.07
N GLN A 11 11.21 -15.83 24.00
CA GLN A 11 11.27 -14.55 23.30
C GLN A 11 11.15 -14.73 21.79
N LEU A 12 11.84 -15.72 21.21
CA LEU A 12 11.70 -16.09 19.80
C LEU A 12 10.24 -16.47 19.47
N ALA A 13 9.61 -17.30 20.30
CA ALA A 13 8.20 -17.68 20.11
C ALA A 13 7.24 -16.47 20.19
N LYS A 14 7.60 -15.41 20.94
CA LYS A 14 6.84 -14.15 20.96
C LYS A 14 7.02 -13.38 19.65
N LEU A 15 8.26 -13.25 19.16
CA LEU A 15 8.56 -12.57 17.90
C LEU A 15 7.91 -13.27 16.72
N LYS A 16 8.01 -14.61 16.62
CA LYS A 16 7.34 -15.40 15.58
C LYS A 16 5.82 -15.18 15.56
N ARG A 17 5.18 -15.01 16.72
CA ARG A 17 3.74 -14.69 16.77
C ARG A 17 3.43 -13.30 16.21
N LYS A 18 4.27 -12.31 16.51
CA LYS A 18 4.11 -10.95 15.96
C LYS A 18 4.34 -10.92 14.45
N ILE A 19 5.39 -11.57 13.96
CA ILE A 19 5.70 -11.68 12.52
C ILE A 19 4.51 -12.31 11.78
N ASN A 20 3.97 -13.43 12.30
CA ASN A 20 2.80 -14.07 11.72
C ASN A 20 1.56 -13.16 11.72
N ALA A 21 1.31 -12.45 12.82
CA ALA A 21 0.19 -11.52 12.91
C ALA A 21 0.33 -10.38 11.88
N GLY A 22 1.50 -9.75 11.78
CA GLY A 22 1.77 -8.70 10.79
C GLY A 22 1.64 -9.20 9.35
N ALA A 23 2.08 -10.43 9.05
CA ALA A 23 1.94 -11.03 7.73
C ALA A 23 0.47 -11.29 7.38
N GLU A 24 -0.34 -11.74 8.34
CA GLU A 24 -1.77 -11.95 8.13
C GLU A 24 -2.52 -10.62 7.96
N ASP A 25 -2.16 -9.57 8.72
CA ASP A 25 -2.74 -8.24 8.54
C ASP A 25 -2.47 -7.71 7.12
N LEU A 26 -1.22 -7.82 6.64
CA LEU A 26 -0.87 -7.45 5.26
C LEU A 26 -1.68 -8.24 4.22
N LYS A 27 -1.88 -9.54 4.46
CA LYS A 27 -2.70 -10.40 3.60
C LYS A 27 -4.17 -9.97 3.57
N GLN A 28 -4.73 -9.58 4.71
CA GLN A 28 -6.11 -9.08 4.79
C GLN A 28 -6.29 -7.79 4.00
N ILE A 29 -5.37 -6.83 4.16
CA ILE A 29 -5.36 -5.57 3.39
C ILE A 29 -5.28 -5.87 1.90
N ARG A 30 -4.38 -6.79 1.51
CA ARG A 30 -4.23 -7.24 0.13
C ARG A 30 -5.53 -7.82 -0.43
N ASN A 31 -6.21 -8.67 0.33
CA ASN A 31 -7.48 -9.27 -0.11
C ASN A 31 -8.57 -8.21 -0.29
N LYS A 32 -8.59 -7.18 0.57
CA LYS A 32 -9.49 -6.03 0.39
C LYS A 32 -9.14 -5.18 -0.82
N GLY A 33 -7.85 -4.97 -1.09
CA GLY A 33 -7.41 -4.29 -2.32
C GLY A 33 -7.80 -5.04 -3.59
N ALA A 34 -7.61 -6.37 -3.61
CA ALA A 34 -8.05 -7.21 -4.72
C ALA A 34 -9.57 -7.15 -4.92
N SER A 35 -10.36 -7.13 -3.83
CA SER A 35 -11.81 -6.96 -3.89
C SER A 35 -12.20 -5.59 -4.45
N ALA A 36 -11.51 -4.53 -4.03
CA ALA A 36 -11.77 -3.16 -4.48
C ALA A 36 -11.54 -2.92 -5.97
N LEU A 37 -10.68 -3.72 -6.62
CA LEU A 37 -10.52 -3.69 -8.08
C LEU A 37 -11.75 -4.18 -8.84
N ILE A 38 -12.54 -5.07 -8.24
CA ILE A 38 -13.72 -5.70 -8.86
C ILE A 38 -14.99 -5.00 -8.37
N ASN A 39 -15.03 -4.65 -7.09
CA ASN A 39 -16.17 -4.06 -6.41
C ASN A 39 -15.84 -2.64 -5.91
N PRO A 40 -16.37 -1.59 -6.56
CA PRO A 40 -16.13 -0.20 -6.14
C PRO A 40 -16.57 0.11 -4.71
N ALA A 41 -17.52 -0.65 -4.14
CA ALA A 41 -17.97 -0.45 -2.76
C ALA A 41 -16.89 -0.77 -1.71
N ASP A 42 -15.91 -1.63 -2.05
CA ASP A 42 -14.82 -1.99 -1.14
C ASP A 42 -13.67 -0.97 -1.16
N LYS A 43 -13.66 -0.05 -2.14
CA LYS A 43 -12.59 0.94 -2.32
C LYS A 43 -12.36 1.82 -1.09
N PRO A 44 -13.38 2.44 -0.46
CA PRO A 44 -13.15 3.29 0.72
C PRO A 44 -12.49 2.53 1.87
N LEU A 45 -12.90 1.28 2.10
CA LEU A 45 -12.34 0.43 3.15
C LEU A 45 -10.87 0.10 2.86
N PHE A 46 -10.57 -0.33 1.62
CA PHE A 46 -9.18 -0.60 1.23
C PHE A 46 -8.29 0.64 1.38
N MET A 47 -8.74 1.81 0.94
CA MET A 47 -7.98 3.07 1.05
C MET A 47 -7.69 3.44 2.51
N GLY A 48 -8.67 3.26 3.40
CA GLY A 48 -8.46 3.46 4.84
C GLY A 48 -7.44 2.49 5.43
N MET A 49 -7.51 1.21 5.08
CA MET A 49 -6.56 0.20 5.55
C MET A 49 -5.14 0.42 4.98
N PHE A 50 -5.05 0.80 3.71
CA PHE A 50 -3.81 1.02 2.99
C PHE A 50 -2.91 2.07 3.66
N ALA A 51 -3.51 3.08 4.29
CA ALA A 51 -2.77 4.10 5.05
C ALA A 51 -1.86 3.53 6.16
N THR A 52 -2.11 2.29 6.59
CA THR A 52 -1.33 1.62 7.65
C THR A 52 -0.27 0.66 7.12
N ILE A 53 -0.22 0.40 5.81
CA ILE A 53 0.51 -0.74 5.26
C ILE A 53 2.02 -0.62 5.39
N THR A 54 2.58 0.57 5.16
CA THR A 54 4.03 0.82 5.32
C THR A 54 4.46 0.58 6.75
N ARG A 55 3.73 1.15 7.72
CA ARG A 55 4.00 0.94 9.15
C ARG A 55 3.93 -0.54 9.55
N LEU A 56 2.95 -1.29 9.04
CA LEU A 56 2.83 -2.73 9.33
C LEU A 56 3.99 -3.53 8.75
N TYR A 57 4.41 -3.21 7.52
CA TYR A 57 5.54 -3.88 6.88
C TYR A 57 6.87 -3.56 7.58
N ASP A 58 7.10 -2.30 7.94
CA ASP A 58 8.29 -1.89 8.67
C ASP A 58 8.36 -2.54 10.06
N GLN A 59 7.24 -2.59 10.79
CA GLN A 59 7.18 -3.27 12.08
C GLN A 59 7.48 -4.77 11.97
N LEU A 60 6.97 -5.43 10.91
CA LEU A 60 7.26 -6.83 10.65
C LEU A 60 8.75 -7.05 10.37
N ARG A 61 9.40 -6.13 9.64
CA ARG A 61 10.84 -6.17 9.38
C ARG A 61 11.64 -5.99 10.67
N GLU A 62 11.25 -5.06 11.53
CA GLU A 62 11.89 -4.88 12.84
C GLU A 62 11.76 -6.12 13.75
N ASP A 63 10.57 -6.71 13.82
CA ASP A 63 10.35 -7.94 14.61
C ASP A 63 11.15 -9.13 14.02
N TRP A 64 11.31 -9.18 12.69
CA TRP A 64 12.14 -10.17 12.00
C TRP A 64 13.62 -10.01 12.34
N ASP A 65 14.16 -8.80 12.19
CA ASP A 65 15.57 -8.51 12.46
C ASP A 65 15.86 -8.76 13.96
N SER A 66 14.94 -8.38 14.86
CA SER A 66 15.02 -8.71 16.29
C SER A 66 15.06 -10.22 16.58
N ALA A 67 14.37 -11.03 15.76
CA ALA A 67 14.38 -12.48 15.91
C ALA A 67 15.70 -13.08 15.43
N VAL A 68 16.31 -12.54 14.38
CA VAL A 68 17.65 -12.92 13.92
C VAL A 68 18.68 -12.60 15.01
N ASP A 69 18.71 -11.36 15.50
CA ASP A 69 19.64 -10.92 16.55
C ASP A 69 19.53 -11.79 17.81
N LEU A 70 18.30 -12.15 18.19
CA LEU A 70 18.08 -13.01 19.34
C LEU A 70 18.65 -14.42 19.13
N CYS A 71 18.52 -14.98 17.94
CA CYS A 71 19.05 -16.31 17.64
C CYS A 71 20.58 -16.32 17.57
N GLU A 72 21.21 -15.24 17.12
CA GLU A 72 22.66 -15.07 17.14
C GLU A 72 23.22 -15.01 18.57
N VAL A 73 22.48 -14.39 19.51
CA VAL A 73 22.92 -14.25 20.91
C VAL A 73 22.71 -15.52 21.74
N TYR A 74 21.61 -16.24 21.50
CA TYR A 74 21.17 -17.35 22.35
C TYR A 74 21.40 -18.73 21.74
N GLU A 75 21.89 -18.83 20.50
CA GLU A 75 22.04 -20.09 19.74
C GLU A 75 20.77 -20.97 19.84
N THR A 76 19.60 -20.37 19.65
CA THR A 76 18.31 -21.05 19.87
C THR A 76 18.08 -22.21 18.90
N ASP A 77 17.55 -23.32 19.42
CA ASP A 77 17.08 -24.48 18.67
C ASP A 77 15.53 -24.58 18.77
N PRO A 78 14.76 -24.67 17.67
CA PRO A 78 15.20 -24.66 16.27
C PRO A 78 15.74 -23.31 15.81
N ALA A 79 16.74 -23.37 14.93
CA ALA A 79 17.34 -22.20 14.31
C ALA A 79 16.29 -21.38 13.56
N PHE A 80 16.44 -20.06 13.64
CA PHE A 80 15.67 -19.09 12.87
C PHE A 80 16.64 -18.28 12.01
N PRO A 81 16.27 -17.95 10.76
CA PRO A 81 15.00 -18.31 10.11
C PRO A 81 14.98 -19.75 9.60
N SER A 82 13.79 -20.38 9.64
CA SER A 82 13.51 -21.63 8.94
C SER A 82 12.93 -21.38 7.55
N ALA A 83 12.86 -22.41 6.69
CA ALA A 83 12.23 -22.30 5.37
C ALA A 83 10.76 -21.82 5.43
N THR A 84 10.03 -22.18 6.49
CA THR A 84 8.67 -21.68 6.72
C THR A 84 8.66 -20.20 7.06
N ASP A 85 9.59 -19.75 7.91
CA ASP A 85 9.72 -18.35 8.29
C ASP A 85 10.06 -17.48 7.05
N ASP A 86 10.99 -17.93 6.22
CA ASP A 86 11.35 -17.25 4.96
C ASP A 86 10.16 -17.13 4.01
N THR A 87 9.34 -18.18 3.94
CA THR A 87 8.11 -18.18 3.14
C THR A 87 7.10 -17.15 3.65
N ILE A 88 6.99 -16.98 4.97
CA ILE A 88 6.13 -15.96 5.58
C ILE A 88 6.62 -14.56 5.20
N LEU A 89 7.92 -14.29 5.34
CA LEU A 89 8.50 -12.98 4.98
C LEU A 89 8.34 -12.67 3.48
N ALA A 90 8.61 -13.65 2.61
CA ALA A 90 8.46 -13.50 1.17
C ALA A 90 7.01 -13.19 0.78
N ASN A 91 6.04 -13.87 1.39
CA ASN A 91 4.63 -13.60 1.19
C ASN A 91 4.22 -12.21 1.69
N ALA A 92 4.65 -11.82 2.89
CA ALA A 92 4.38 -10.50 3.45
C ALA A 92 4.89 -9.38 2.53
N LYS A 93 6.13 -9.52 2.03
CA LYS A 93 6.72 -8.59 1.06
C LYS A 93 5.91 -8.53 -0.24
N ARG A 94 5.47 -9.67 -0.76
CA ARG A 94 4.60 -9.71 -1.94
C ARG A 94 3.27 -8.98 -1.69
N TYR A 95 2.60 -9.24 -0.57
CA TYR A 95 1.34 -8.60 -0.22
C TYR A 95 1.47 -7.08 -0.11
N TYR A 96 2.56 -6.60 0.47
CA TYR A 96 2.88 -5.18 0.53
C TYR A 96 2.92 -4.54 -0.86
N TYR A 97 3.69 -5.10 -1.81
CA TYR A 97 3.78 -4.55 -3.16
C TYR A 97 2.50 -4.69 -3.99
N GLU A 98 1.75 -5.78 -3.80
CA GLU A 98 0.44 -5.93 -4.44
C GLU A 98 -0.52 -4.82 -3.99
N CYS A 99 -0.56 -4.50 -2.69
CA CYS A 99 -1.36 -3.39 -2.20
C CYS A 99 -0.93 -2.04 -2.78
N GLN A 100 0.39 -1.78 -2.89
CA GLN A 100 0.91 -0.58 -3.53
C GLN A 100 0.40 -0.47 -4.98
N SER A 101 0.45 -1.57 -5.73
CA SER A 101 -0.08 -1.63 -7.10
C SER A 101 -1.59 -1.38 -7.15
N TYR A 102 -2.36 -1.98 -6.25
CA TYR A 102 -3.81 -1.77 -6.19
C TYR A 102 -4.17 -0.32 -5.85
N HIS A 103 -3.43 0.30 -4.93
CA HIS A 103 -3.62 1.71 -4.58
C HIS A 103 -3.39 2.62 -5.79
N LEU A 104 -2.32 2.39 -6.57
CA LEU A 104 -2.05 3.16 -7.78
C LEU A 104 -3.16 3.01 -8.82
N GLN A 105 -3.67 1.80 -9.04
CA GLN A 105 -4.75 1.53 -10.00
C GLN A 105 -6.09 2.15 -9.58
N LEU A 106 -6.36 2.20 -8.28
CA LEU A 106 -7.60 2.73 -7.73
C LEU A 106 -7.55 4.23 -7.48
N SER A 107 -6.36 4.84 -7.46
CA SER A 107 -6.20 6.28 -7.30
C SER A 107 -6.65 7.00 -8.57
N PRO A 108 -7.40 8.12 -8.45
CA PRO A 108 -7.73 8.92 -9.62
C PRO A 108 -6.44 9.42 -10.28
N PRO A 109 -6.40 9.54 -11.62
CA PRO A 109 -5.29 10.18 -12.30
C PRO A 109 -5.15 11.62 -11.77
N PRO A 110 -3.92 12.15 -11.67
CA PRO A 110 -3.71 13.52 -11.23
C PRO A 110 -4.51 14.45 -12.14
N SER A 111 -5.42 15.23 -11.54
CA SER A 111 -6.18 16.24 -12.25
C SER A 111 -5.20 17.19 -12.93
N ALA A 112 -5.26 17.31 -14.25
CA ALA A 112 -4.56 18.39 -14.93
C ALA A 112 -5.00 19.73 -14.32
N PRO A 113 -4.08 20.68 -14.10
CA PRO A 113 -4.45 21.98 -13.56
C PRO A 113 -5.52 22.58 -14.47
N LEU A 114 -6.67 22.89 -13.89
CA LEU A 114 -7.67 23.73 -14.53
C LEU A 114 -6.95 25.05 -14.83
N VAL A 115 -6.65 25.29 -16.10
CA VAL A 115 -6.16 26.60 -16.55
C VAL A 115 -7.34 27.56 -16.35
N ASP A 116 -7.38 28.17 -15.18
CA ASP A 116 -8.32 29.24 -14.88
C ASP A 116 -7.96 30.41 -15.79
N THR A 117 -8.67 30.51 -16.91
CA THR A 117 -8.59 31.65 -17.82
C THR A 117 -9.46 32.77 -17.26
N SER A 118 -9.30 33.10 -15.99
CA SER A 118 -9.89 34.28 -15.35
C SER A 118 -8.82 35.34 -15.19
N MET A 119 -8.54 36.02 -16.31
CA MET A 119 -7.95 37.35 -16.30
C MET A 119 -8.73 38.23 -17.27
N ASN A 120 -9.63 39.07 -16.74
CA ASN A 120 -9.39 40.50 -16.60
C ASN A 120 -10.73 41.26 -16.56
N SER A 121 -11.12 41.70 -15.37
CA SER A 121 -12.12 42.76 -15.23
C SER A 121 -11.48 44.08 -15.64
N SER A 122 -11.81 44.57 -16.83
CA SER A 122 -11.65 45.98 -17.18
C SER A 122 -12.83 46.38 -18.06
N SER A 123 -13.73 47.16 -17.47
CA SER A 123 -14.85 47.80 -18.13
C SER A 123 -14.40 48.59 -19.35
N PHE A 124 -14.84 48.18 -20.55
CA PHE A 124 -15.07 49.09 -21.66
C PHE A 124 -16.28 48.59 -22.46
N MET A 125 -17.21 49.50 -22.74
CA MET A 125 -18.47 49.22 -23.40
C MET A 125 -18.32 48.89 -24.90
N GLN A 126 -19.35 48.19 -25.41
CA GLN A 126 -19.87 48.09 -26.80
C GLN A 126 -19.36 46.95 -27.68
N PRO A 127 -20.12 46.57 -28.74
CA PRO A 127 -21.52 46.17 -28.76
C PRO A 127 -21.69 44.77 -29.42
N ALA A 128 -22.81 44.07 -29.16
CA ALA A 128 -23.13 42.83 -29.88
C ALA A 128 -23.34 43.09 -31.38
N PRO A 129 -22.87 42.20 -32.28
CA PRO A 129 -23.87 41.53 -33.13
C PRO A 129 -23.53 40.11 -33.64
N LYS A 130 -24.64 39.36 -33.86
CA LYS A 130 -24.94 38.38 -34.93
C LYS A 130 -24.50 36.91 -34.79
N ALA A 131 -25.51 36.06 -34.59
CA ALA A 131 -25.54 34.67 -34.98
C ALA A 131 -25.48 34.50 -36.52
N ARG A 132 -24.74 33.49 -37.01
CA ARG A 132 -25.09 32.64 -38.18
C ARG A 132 -24.14 31.44 -38.36
N ALA A 133 -24.73 30.24 -38.21
CA ALA A 133 -24.69 29.06 -39.10
C ALA A 133 -23.39 28.28 -39.48
N ILE A 134 -23.40 27.00 -39.06
CA ILE A 134 -23.20 25.71 -39.81
C ILE A 134 -21.79 25.22 -40.24
N LEU A 135 -21.56 23.93 -39.87
CA LEU A 135 -20.50 22.94 -40.17
C LEU A 135 -20.16 22.71 -41.68
N PRO A 136 -19.02 22.05 -41.97
CA PRO A 136 -19.11 20.64 -42.45
C PRO A 136 -18.06 19.67 -41.90
N LYS A 137 -18.45 18.39 -41.85
CA LYS A 137 -17.65 17.19 -41.53
C LYS A 137 -16.64 16.90 -42.65
N ILE A 138 -15.40 16.55 -42.29
CA ILE A 138 -14.44 15.94 -43.22
C ILE A 138 -14.36 14.44 -42.89
N GLN A 139 -14.80 13.59 -43.81
CA GLN A 139 -14.40 12.19 -43.88
C GLN A 139 -13.16 12.11 -44.78
N ILE A 140 -12.10 11.45 -44.30
CA ILE A 140 -10.95 11.07 -45.13
C ILE A 140 -11.07 9.57 -45.39
N LYS A 141 -10.88 9.21 -46.67
CA LYS A 141 -11.16 7.92 -47.32
C LYS A 141 -10.41 6.75 -46.71
#